data_AF-A0A134AF59-F1
#
_entry.id   AF-A0A134AF59-F1
#
_cell.length_a   1.000
_cell.length_b   1.000
_cell.length_c   1.000
_cell.angle_alpha   90.00
_cell.angle_beta   90.00
_cell.angle_gamma   90.00
#
_symmetry.space_group_name_H-M   'P 1'
#
loop_
_entity.id
_entity.type
_entity.pdbx_description
1 polymer ?
#
loop_
_entity_poly.entity_id
_entity_poly.type
_entity_poly.pdbx_seq_one_letter_code
_entity_poly.pdbx_strand_id
1 'polypeptide(L)'
;MKLANCKTMSHFLRKCVLEKEIYVVDLEPFRSLQWLLSNATNNINQIAKATNTTGVIYKNEIKSMNKQIEKLSKEIWQIHSLLLNKSK
;
A
#
# COMPACT_ATOMS: atom_id res chain seq x y z
N MET A 1 25.34 -0.90 -13.51
CA MET A 1 24.99 0.32 -12.72
C MET A 1 23.53 0.73 -12.85
N LYS A 2 23.02 1.13 -14.03
CA LYS A 2 21.63 1.63 -14.20
C LYS A 2 20.56 0.65 -13.73
N LEU A 3 20.68 -0.63 -14.11
CA LEU A 3 19.72 -1.69 -13.73
C LEU A 3 19.69 -1.97 -12.22
N ALA A 4 20.79 -1.72 -11.50
CA ALA A 4 20.89 -1.87 -10.05
C ALA A 4 20.51 -0.60 -9.28
N ASN A 5 19.98 0.40 -9.98
CA ASN A 5 19.65 1.73 -9.46
C ASN A 5 20.82 2.42 -8.71
N CYS A 6 22.05 2.22 -9.18
CA CYS A 6 23.25 2.76 -8.55
C CYS A 6 23.77 4.01 -9.29
N LYS A 7 23.99 5.11 -8.55
CA LYS A 7 24.46 6.40 -9.08
C LYS A 7 25.96 6.44 -9.43
N THR A 8 26.79 5.66 -8.74
CA THR A 8 28.26 5.64 -8.94
C THR A 8 28.79 4.21 -8.97
N MET A 9 29.99 4.03 -9.58
CA MET A 9 30.64 2.73 -9.66
C MET A 9 31.00 2.20 -8.26
N SER A 10 31.48 3.08 -7.39
CA SER A 10 31.80 2.73 -6.01
C SER A 10 30.57 2.25 -5.22
N HIS A 11 29.39 2.85 -5.42
CA HIS A 11 28.14 2.37 -4.81
C HIS A 11 27.75 0.98 -5.34
N PHE A 12 27.84 0.77 -6.65
CA PHE A 12 27.56 -0.53 -7.27
C PHE A 12 28.49 -1.63 -6.74
N LEU A 13 29.79 -1.38 -6.68
CA LEU A 13 30.78 -2.34 -6.19
C LEU A 13 30.55 -2.72 -4.72
N ARG A 14 30.27 -1.75 -3.84
CA ARG A 14 29.91 -2.06 -2.44
C ARG A 14 28.67 -2.94 -2.37
N LYS A 15 27.67 -2.66 -3.20
CA LYS A 15 26.43 -3.45 -3.25
C LYS A 15 26.70 -4.89 -3.71
N CYS A 16 27.53 -5.10 -4.73
CA CYS A 16 27.94 -6.43 -5.18
C CYS A 16 28.76 -7.22 -4.14
N VAL A 17 29.55 -6.54 -3.30
CA VAL A 17 30.34 -7.20 -2.26
C VAL A 17 29.48 -7.56 -1.04
N LEU A 18 28.51 -6.71 -0.69
CA LEU A 18 27.66 -6.88 0.49
C LEU A 18 26.43 -7.77 0.23
N GLU A 19 25.87 -7.74 -0.97
CA GLU A 19 24.67 -8.49 -1.34
C GLU A 19 25.04 -9.66 -2.25
N LYS A 20 24.53 -10.87 -1.95
CA LYS A 20 24.72 -12.06 -2.80
C LYS A 20 24.12 -11.84 -4.20
N GLU A 21 22.95 -11.22 -4.26
CA GLU A 21 22.20 -10.91 -5.48
C GLU A 21 21.51 -9.56 -5.32
N ILE A 22 21.56 -8.72 -6.36
CA ILE A 22 20.95 -7.38 -6.32
C ILE A 22 19.55 -7.46 -6.96
N TYR A 23 18.53 -7.32 -6.13
CA TYR A 23 17.14 -7.26 -6.56
C TYR A 23 16.63 -5.82 -6.60
N VAL A 24 15.97 -5.44 -7.70
CA VAL A 24 15.20 -4.20 -7.78
C VAL A 24 13.73 -4.57 -7.78
N VAL A 25 13.06 -4.23 -6.68
CA VAL A 25 11.64 -4.53 -6.47
C VAL A 25 10.83 -3.27 -6.67
N ASP A 26 9.81 -3.35 -7.53
CA ASP A 26 8.81 -2.29 -7.64
C ASP A 26 7.82 -2.40 -6.48
N LEU A 27 7.76 -1.35 -5.66
CA LEU A 27 6.89 -1.25 -4.48
C LEU A 27 5.73 -0.27 -4.69
N GLU A 28 5.58 0.32 -5.87
CA GLU A 28 4.48 1.26 -6.14
C GLU A 28 3.08 0.68 -5.87
N PRO A 29 2.78 -0.60 -6.18
CA PRO A 29 1.49 -1.20 -5.84
C PRO A 29 1.19 -1.17 -4.34
N PHE A 30 2.21 -1.40 -3.50
CA PHE A 30 2.06 -1.37 -2.04
C PHE A 30 1.92 0.05 -1.49
N ARG A 31 2.56 1.05 -2.12
CA ARG A 31 2.38 2.47 -1.77
C ARG A 31 0.95 2.93 -2.01
N SER A 32 0.36 2.52 -3.14
CA SER A 32 -1.03 2.85 -3.47
C SER A 32 -1.99 2.24 -2.45
N LEU A 33 -1.77 0.98 -2.06
CA LEU A 33 -2.53 0.32 -0.99
C LEU A 33 -2.38 1.05 0.35
N GLN A 34 -1.15 1.44 0.72
CA GLN A 34 -0.88 2.18 1.95
C GLN A 34 -1.64 3.52 1.99
N TRP A 35 -1.66 4.26 0.88
CA TRP A 35 -2.39 5.52 0.78
C TRP A 35 -3.91 5.31 0.99
N LEU A 36 -4.48 4.28 0.37
CA LEU A 36 -5.90 3.94 0.55
C LEU A 36 -6.23 3.56 2.00
N LEU A 37 -5.36 2.79 2.64
CA LEU A 37 -5.51 2.43 4.06
C LEU A 37 -5.47 3.67 4.95
N SER A 38 -4.50 4.57 4.73
CA SER A 38 -4.40 5.82 5.49
C SER A 38 -5.67 6.66 5.37
N ASN A 39 -6.22 6.78 4.16
CA ASN A 39 -7.48 7.50 3.94
C ASN A 39 -8.65 6.83 4.64
N ALA A 40 -8.75 5.49 4.58
CA ALA A 40 -9.79 4.74 5.25
C ALA A 40 -9.73 4.92 6.78
N THR A 41 -8.54 4.77 7.37
CA THR A 41 -8.33 4.97 8.81
C THR A 41 -8.67 6.40 9.24
N ASN A 42 -8.28 7.41 8.46
CA ASN A 42 -8.61 8.80 8.75
C ASN A 42 -10.13 9.05 8.74
N ASN A 43 -10.84 8.50 7.74
CA ASN A 43 -12.29 8.62 7.66
C ASN A 43 -13.00 7.91 8.82
N ILE A 44 -12.56 6.70 9.18
CA ILE A 44 -13.08 5.96 10.33
C ILE A 44 -12.87 6.75 11.63
N ASN A 45 -11.68 7.36 11.81
CA ASN A 45 -11.38 8.18 12.98
C ASN A 45 -12.27 9.43 13.06
N GLN A 46 -12.60 10.06 11.93
CA GLN A 46 -13.54 11.18 11.91
C GLN A 46 -14.94 10.76 12.34
N ILE A 47 -15.45 9.64 11.81
CA ILE A 47 -16.74 9.07 12.21
C ILE A 47 -16.73 8.75 13.70
N ALA A 48 -15.69 8.08 14.20
CA ALA A 48 -15.58 7.75 15.62
C ALA A 48 -15.63 9.00 16.51
N LYS A 49 -14.94 10.09 16.15
CA LYS A 49 -15.00 11.36 16.89
C LYS A 49 -16.38 12.00 16.86
N ALA A 50 -17.04 12.00 15.70
CA ALA A 50 -18.39 12.51 15.56
C ALA A 50 -19.38 11.69 16.41
N THR A 51 -19.33 10.36 16.33
CA THR A 51 -20.16 9.45 17.10
C THR A 51 -19.91 9.55 18.60
N ASN A 52 -18.66 9.73 19.05
CA ASN A 52 -18.37 9.95 20.46
C ASN A 52 -18.97 11.26 21.00
N THR A 53 -19.28 12.21 20.12
CA THR A 53 -19.88 13.50 20.49
C THR A 53 -21.40 13.46 20.39
N THR A 54 -21.96 12.83 19.36
CA THR A 54 -23.40 12.84 19.06
C THR A 54 -24.15 11.59 19.52
N GLY A 55 -23.44 10.49 19.76
CA GLY A 55 -24.01 9.16 20.02
C GLY A 55 -24.66 8.52 18.79
N VAL A 56 -24.59 9.14 17.60
CA VAL A 56 -25.28 8.70 16.38
C VAL A 56 -24.27 8.38 15.29
N ILE A 57 -24.54 7.30 14.54
CA ILE A 57 -23.83 6.96 13.30
C ILE A 57 -24.79 7.13 12.14
N TYR A 58 -24.42 7.94 11.14
CA TYR A 58 -25.27 8.19 9.99
C TYR A 58 -25.13 7.09 8.94
N LYS A 59 -26.26 6.71 8.31
CA LYS A 59 -26.28 5.71 7.22
C LYS A 59 -25.32 6.05 6.08
N ASN A 60 -25.12 7.33 5.78
CA ASN A 60 -24.19 7.79 4.74
C ASN A 60 -22.72 7.49 5.09
N GLU A 61 -22.36 7.56 6.37
CA GLU A 61 -21.02 7.22 6.87
C GLU A 61 -20.76 5.72 6.68
N ILE A 62 -21.73 4.88 7.04
CA ILE A 62 -21.69 3.42 6.81
C ILE A 62 -21.51 3.11 5.32
N LYS A 63 -22.27 3.79 4.45
CA LYS A 63 -22.15 3.63 3.00
C LYS A 63 -20.76 4.03 2.49
N SER A 64 -20.20 5.12 3.02
CA SER A 64 -18.84 5.58 2.67
C SER A 64 -17.78 4.57 3.10
N MET A 65 -17.88 4.03 4.31
CA MET A 65 -16.97 2.98 4.81
C MET A 65 -17.01 1.74 3.92
N ASN A 66 -18.21 1.25 3.59
CA ASN A 66 -18.37 0.09 2.71
C ASN A 66 -17.72 0.30 1.34
N LYS A 67 -17.88 1.49 0.75
CA LYS A 67 -17.23 1.83 -0.54
C LYS A 67 -15.70 1.82 -0.46
N GLN A 68 -15.14 2.28 0.66
CA GLN A 68 -13.69 2.29 0.88
C GLN A 68 -13.14 0.89 1.10
N ILE A 69 -13.86 0.05 1.86
CA ILE A 69 -13.53 -1.37 2.05
C ILE A 69 -13.56 -2.12 0.72
N GLU A 70 -14.58 -1.88 -0.11
CA GLU A 70 -14.67 -2.50 -1.45
C GLU A 70 -13.48 -2.12 -2.34
N LYS A 71 -13.06 -0.84 -2.30
CA LYS A 71 -11.87 -0.39 -3.04
C LYS A 71 -10.60 -1.07 -2.54
N LEU A 72 -10.40 -1.13 -1.22
CA LEU A 72 -9.26 -1.84 -0.62
C LEU A 72 -9.24 -3.31 -1.01
N SER A 73 -10.39 -3.99 -0.96
CA SER A 73 -10.50 -5.40 -1.34
C SER A 73 -10.07 -5.64 -2.80
N LYS A 74 -10.44 -4.75 -3.73
CA LYS A 74 -10.06 -4.83 -5.14
C LYS A 74 -8.54 -4.70 -5.33
N GLU A 75 -7.92 -3.75 -4.64
CA GLU A 75 -6.47 -3.50 -4.73
C GLU A 75 -5.67 -4.66 -4.12
N ILE A 76 -6.10 -5.20 -2.99
CA ILE A 76 -5.50 -6.39 -2.38
C ILE A 76 -5.60 -7.58 -3.35
N TRP A 77 -6.74 -7.77 -3.99
CA TRP A 77 -6.93 -8.84 -4.97
C TRP A 77 -6.01 -8.69 -6.19
N GLN A 78 -5.80 -7.47 -6.67
CA GLN A 78 -4.88 -7.21 -7.79
C GLN A 78 -3.44 -7.57 -7.40
N ILE A 79 -2.97 -7.14 -6.22
CA ILE A 79 -1.63 -7.50 -5.73
C ILE A 79 -1.50 -9.02 -5.58
N HIS A 80 -2.50 -9.68 -4.98
CA HIS A 80 -2.50 -11.13 -4.81
C HIS A 80 -2.42 -11.86 -6.16
N SER A 81 -3.19 -11.41 -7.15
CA SER A 81 -3.18 -11.97 -8.51
C SER A 81 -1.82 -11.79 -9.19
N LEU A 82 -1.19 -10.62 -9.04
CA LEU A 82 0.17 -10.37 -9.55
C LEU A 82 1.21 -11.30 -8.93
N LEU A 83 1.12 -11.56 -7.63
CA LEU A 83 2.02 -12.47 -6.92
C LEU A 83 1.83 -13.93 -7.35
N LEU A 84 0.57 -14.39 -7.48
CA LEU A 84 0.26 -15.74 -7.96
C LEU A 84 0.79 -15.99 -9.37
N ASN A 85 0.65 -15.02 -10.27
CA ASN A 85 1.10 -15.14 -11.65
C ASN A 85 2.63 -15.21 -11.79
N LYS A 86 3.39 -14.73 -10.80
CA LYS A 86 4.86 -14.81 -10.78
C LYS A 86 5.39 -16.09 -10.10
N SER A 87 4.53 -16.87 -9.47
CA SER A 87 4.88 -18.13 -8.82
C SER A 87 4.79 -19.34 -9.76
N LYS A 88 4.40 -19.14 -11.02
CA LYS A 88 4.46 -20.12 -12.11
C LYS A 88 5.62 -19.79 -13.03
#